data_AF-A0A7C1YKC5-F1
#
_entry.id   AF-A0A7C1YKC5-F1
#
_cell.length_a   1.000
_cell.length_b   1.000
_cell.length_c   1.000
_cell.angle_alpha   90.00
_cell.angle_beta   90.00
_cell.angle_gamma   90.00
#
_symmetry.space_group_name_H-M   'P 1'
#
loop_
_entity.id
_entity.type
_entity.pdbx_description
1 polymer ?
#
loop_
_entity_poly.entity_id
_entity_poly.type
_entity_poly.pdbx_seq_one_letter_code
_entity_poly.pdbx_strand_id
1 'polypeptide(L)'
;MKAFIRKWMIVSIIGAFFFAGTSGLYAAASRALPKGMTPEKLERSVVRMLDYVDTRLLNGKSAKKIEDSENYEAIARLYRCREDRDLIAAWINQGQFEDAYWALKDLNKILKGAMAMSRAQERAAKKAKDKIDAARAISDAYFVRAKQRGIHKGNGGKEALELFISAQERRLNAQDLHADKDYQAATAAFERSIKLLKKAIAFSRKQGGNKRVSETQTELNGQSAITSNL
;
A
#
# COMPACT_ATOMS: atom_id res chain seq x y z
N MET A 1 19.71 7.86 57.74
CA MET A 1 18.50 8.72 57.71
C MET A 1 18.53 9.74 56.55
N LYS A 2 18.94 9.35 55.33
CA LYS A 2 18.93 10.24 54.13
C LYS A 2 18.42 9.56 52.85
N ALA A 3 18.08 8.27 52.88
CA ALA A 3 17.65 7.52 51.70
C ALA A 3 16.12 7.32 51.60
N PHE A 4 15.35 7.61 52.66
CA PHE A 4 13.92 7.31 52.70
C PHE A 4 13.04 8.43 52.12
N ILE A 5 13.57 9.66 52.03
CA ILE A 5 12.81 10.84 51.57
C ILE A 5 12.77 10.92 50.02
N ARG A 6 13.67 10.23 49.31
CA ARG A 6 13.72 10.29 47.83
C ARG A 6 12.71 9.41 47.09
N LYS A 7 12.11 8.40 47.74
CA LYS A 7 11.12 7.52 47.08
C LYS A 7 9.69 8.10 47.07
N TRP A 8 9.40 9.09 47.90
CA TRP A 8 8.06 9.70 47.98
C TRP A 8 7.85 10.92 47.08
N MET A 9 8.90 11.45 46.41
CA MET A 9 8.72 12.49 45.40
C MET A 9 8.42 11.98 43.99
N ILE A 10 8.73 10.71 43.68
CA ILE A 10 8.49 10.16 42.32
C ILE A 10 7.02 9.73 42.15
N VAL A 11 6.31 9.43 43.25
CA VAL A 11 4.88 9.08 43.20
C VAL A 11 3.99 10.30 42.98
N SER A 12 4.42 11.51 43.39
CA SER A 12 3.62 12.73 43.17
C SER A 12 3.65 13.27 41.73
N ILE A 13 4.62 12.87 40.90
CA ILE A 13 4.67 13.31 39.49
C ILE A 13 3.75 12.44 38.61
N ILE A 14 3.55 11.17 38.96
CA ILE A 14 2.64 10.28 38.21
C ILE A 14 1.16 10.56 38.58
N GLY A 15 0.90 11.03 39.81
CA GLY A 15 -0.44 11.48 40.21
C GLY A 15 -0.90 12.80 39.57
N ALA A 16 0.04 13.66 39.15
CA ALA A 16 -0.29 14.93 38.50
C ALA A 16 -0.56 14.80 36.99
N PHE A 17 -0.05 13.76 36.33
CA PHE A 17 -0.35 13.49 34.92
C PHE A 17 -1.65 12.72 34.70
N PHE A 18 -2.19 12.07 35.73
CA PHE A 18 -3.52 11.44 35.65
C PHE A 18 -4.68 12.40 35.95
N PHE A 19 -4.42 13.55 36.58
CA PHE A 19 -5.47 14.54 36.91
C PHE A 19 -5.47 15.78 36.00
N ALA A 20 -4.42 15.98 35.19
CA ALA A 20 -4.36 17.06 34.18
C ALA A 20 -4.92 16.65 32.80
N GLY A 21 -5.32 15.39 32.60
CA GLY A 21 -5.91 14.88 31.35
C GLY A 21 -7.43 15.05 31.23
N THR A 22 -8.14 15.29 32.34
CA THR A 22 -9.61 15.43 32.34
C THR A 22 -10.07 16.88 32.22
N SER A 23 -9.17 17.85 32.44
CA SER A 23 -9.49 19.29 32.41
C SER A 23 -9.40 19.92 31.02
N GLY A 24 -9.00 19.17 29.99
CA GLY A 24 -8.99 19.61 28.60
C GLY A 24 -10.35 19.57 27.89
N LEU A 25 -11.41 19.13 28.58
CA LEU A 25 -12.79 19.14 28.05
C LEU A 25 -13.51 20.48 28.27
N TYR A 26 -12.92 21.43 29.01
CA TYR A 26 -13.57 22.68 29.36
C TYR A 26 -12.92 23.87 28.66
N ALA A 27 -13.34 24.08 27.41
CA ALA A 27 -13.62 25.37 26.77
C ALA A 27 -13.74 25.14 25.26
N ALA A 28 -14.58 24.19 24.83
CA ALA A 28 -15.06 24.21 23.46
C ALA A 28 -15.90 25.49 23.33
N ALA A 29 -15.40 26.47 22.58
CA ALA A 29 -16.18 27.64 22.17
C ALA A 29 -17.59 27.17 21.82
N SER A 30 -18.61 27.72 22.48
CA SER A 30 -20.01 27.25 22.38
C SER A 30 -20.36 27.09 20.90
N ARG A 31 -20.42 25.85 20.43
CA ARG A 31 -20.67 25.56 19.01
C ARG A 31 -22.15 25.80 18.78
N ALA A 32 -22.48 26.89 18.10
CA ALA A 32 -23.86 27.27 17.87
C ALA A 32 -24.62 26.14 17.16
N LEU A 33 -25.71 25.69 17.76
CA LEU A 33 -26.63 24.73 17.16
C LEU A 33 -27.18 25.26 15.83
N PRO A 34 -27.58 24.36 14.90
CA PRO A 34 -28.20 24.76 13.65
C PRO A 34 -29.43 25.66 13.88
N LYS A 35 -29.63 26.66 13.01
CA LYS A 35 -30.79 27.56 13.10
C LYS A 35 -32.10 26.77 13.10
N GLY A 36 -33.01 27.13 14.01
CA GLY A 36 -34.33 26.49 14.14
C GLY A 36 -34.34 25.15 14.89
N MET A 37 -33.24 24.78 15.57
CA MET A 37 -33.18 23.61 16.43
C MET A 37 -33.90 23.89 17.76
N THR A 38 -35.02 23.19 18.01
CA THR A 38 -35.70 23.18 19.31
C THR A 38 -35.18 22.03 20.19
N PRO A 39 -35.32 22.07 21.52
CA PRO A 39 -34.86 21.00 22.41
C PRO A 39 -35.41 19.61 22.01
N GLU A 40 -36.72 19.50 21.74
CA GLU A 40 -37.34 18.25 21.28
C GLU A 40 -36.82 17.76 19.90
N LYS A 41 -36.44 18.69 19.01
CA LYS A 41 -35.84 18.34 17.71
C LYS A 41 -34.41 17.85 17.90
N LEU A 42 -33.67 18.47 18.81
CA LEU A 42 -32.31 18.10 19.16
C LEU A 42 -32.27 16.68 19.74
N GLU A 43 -33.10 16.39 20.74
CA GLU A 43 -33.20 15.06 21.35
C GLU A 43 -33.49 13.99 20.29
N ARG A 44 -34.56 14.16 19.50
CA ARG A 44 -34.90 13.24 18.40
C ARG A 44 -33.76 13.07 17.40
N SER A 45 -33.04 14.15 17.08
CA SER A 45 -31.90 14.10 16.17
C SER A 45 -30.74 13.30 16.77
N VAL A 46 -30.43 13.52 18.05
CA VAL A 46 -29.33 12.86 18.76
C VAL A 46 -29.58 11.37 18.87
N VAL A 47 -30.78 10.96 19.30
CA VAL A 47 -31.17 9.54 19.37
C VAL A 47 -31.06 8.86 18.00
N ARG A 48 -31.56 9.52 16.95
CA ARG A 48 -31.49 8.98 15.58
C ARG A 48 -30.04 8.92 15.06
N MET A 49 -29.21 9.88 15.43
CA MET A 49 -27.79 9.90 15.08
C MET A 49 -27.03 8.77 15.78
N LEU A 50 -27.29 8.53 17.07
CA LEU A 50 -26.69 7.44 17.82
C LEU A 50 -27.04 6.08 17.20
N ASP A 51 -28.33 5.84 16.92
CA ASP A 51 -28.79 4.61 16.26
C ASP A 51 -28.08 4.38 14.91
N TYR A 52 -27.98 5.42 14.08
CA TYR A 52 -27.25 5.32 12.82
C TYR A 52 -25.76 5.00 13.03
N VAL A 53 -25.10 5.68 13.97
CA VAL A 53 -23.69 5.45 14.30
C VAL A 53 -23.47 4.00 14.73
N ASP A 54 -24.29 3.50 15.66
CA ASP A 54 -24.18 2.15 16.20
C ASP A 54 -24.39 1.09 15.13
N THR A 55 -25.52 1.16 14.44
CA THR A 55 -25.95 0.11 13.52
C THR A 55 -25.17 0.12 12.21
N ARG A 56 -24.82 1.30 11.68
CA ARG A 56 -24.19 1.41 10.35
C ARG A 56 -22.68 1.59 10.40
N LEU A 57 -22.17 2.36 11.37
CA LEU A 57 -20.78 2.78 11.37
C LEU A 57 -19.91 1.93 12.30
N LEU A 58 -20.37 1.65 13.53
CA LEU A 58 -19.60 0.94 14.56
C LEU A 58 -19.74 -0.58 14.52
N ASN A 59 -20.91 -1.10 14.15
CA ASN A 59 -21.20 -2.54 14.12
C ASN A 59 -21.60 -3.05 12.73
N GLY A 60 -21.77 -2.14 11.78
CA GLY A 60 -22.20 -2.48 10.42
C GLY A 60 -21.07 -2.95 9.51
N LYS A 61 -21.38 -3.06 8.22
CA LYS A 61 -20.41 -3.40 7.16
C LYS A 61 -19.19 -2.47 7.12
N SER A 62 -19.33 -1.22 7.59
CA SER A 62 -18.25 -0.24 7.63
C SER A 62 -17.17 -0.65 8.63
N ALA A 63 -17.57 -1.00 9.86
CA ALA A 63 -16.65 -1.45 10.90
C ALA A 63 -15.88 -2.70 10.47
N LYS A 64 -16.59 -3.70 9.95
CA LYS A 64 -15.96 -4.93 9.43
C LYS A 64 -14.90 -4.63 8.35
N LYS A 65 -15.19 -3.71 7.42
CA LYS A 65 -14.21 -3.29 6.41
C LYS A 65 -12.99 -2.58 6.98
N ILE A 66 -13.12 -1.89 8.11
CA ILE A 66 -11.97 -1.27 8.78
C ILE A 66 -11.14 -2.36 9.46
N GLU A 67 -11.78 -3.28 10.17
CA GLU A 67 -11.15 -4.41 10.86
C GLU A 67 -10.38 -5.31 9.88
N ASP A 68 -11.01 -5.63 8.73
CA ASP A 68 -10.41 -6.47 7.69
C ASP A 68 -9.29 -5.76 6.88
N SER A 69 -9.08 -4.45 7.07
CA SER A 69 -8.16 -3.67 6.22
C SER A 69 -6.68 -3.80 6.58
N GLU A 70 -6.36 -4.42 7.71
CA GLU A 70 -5.00 -4.45 8.30
C GLU A 70 -4.40 -3.04 8.50
N ASN A 71 -5.23 -1.99 8.46
CA ASN A 71 -4.81 -0.62 8.74
C ASN A 71 -4.91 -0.36 10.24
N TYR A 72 -3.81 -0.56 10.97
CA TYR A 72 -3.81 -0.42 12.43
C TYR A 72 -4.29 0.95 12.92
N GLU A 73 -4.01 2.03 12.17
CA GLU A 73 -4.48 3.36 12.54
C GLU A 73 -6.00 3.51 12.40
N ALA A 74 -6.58 3.01 11.30
CA ALA A 74 -8.02 3.03 11.09
C ALA A 74 -8.75 2.15 12.11
N ILE A 75 -8.16 0.98 12.43
CA ILE A 75 -8.67 0.05 13.44
C ILE A 75 -8.64 0.71 14.83
N ALA A 76 -7.54 1.35 15.22
CA ALA A 76 -7.44 2.06 16.49
C ALA A 76 -8.48 3.18 16.61
N ARG A 77 -8.73 3.93 15.53
CA ARG A 77 -9.78 4.96 15.48
C ARG A 77 -11.17 4.36 15.66
N LEU A 78 -11.46 3.21 15.06
CA LEU A 78 -12.74 2.52 15.24
C LEU A 78 -12.96 2.10 16.70
N TYR A 79 -11.94 1.50 17.35
CA TYR A 79 -12.04 1.11 18.76
C TYR A 79 -12.25 2.30 19.68
N ARG A 80 -11.50 3.39 19.48
CA ARG A 80 -11.71 4.63 20.24
C ARG A 80 -13.12 5.18 20.07
N CYS A 81 -13.67 5.16 18.85
CA CYS A 81 -15.06 5.57 18.63
C CYS A 81 -16.09 4.66 19.32
N ARG A 82 -15.79 3.38 19.57
CA ARG A 82 -16.67 2.50 20.36
C ARG A 82 -16.67 2.92 21.84
N GLU A 83 -15.51 3.27 22.38
CA GLU A 83 -15.38 3.80 23.76
C GLU A 83 -16.09 5.16 23.90
N ASP A 84 -15.85 6.09 22.98
CA ASP A 84 -16.48 7.41 22.97
C ASP A 84 -18.02 7.30 22.86
N ARG A 85 -18.52 6.29 22.15
CA ARG A 85 -19.97 6.06 21.99
C ARG A 85 -20.66 5.79 23.32
N ASP A 86 -20.04 5.02 24.22
CA ASP A 86 -20.67 4.68 25.51
C ASP A 86 -20.73 5.91 26.43
N LEU A 87 -19.71 6.78 26.38
CA LEU A 87 -19.74 8.08 27.06
C LEU A 87 -20.86 8.98 26.52
N ILE A 88 -21.01 9.04 25.20
CA ILE A 88 -22.08 9.82 24.56
C ILE A 88 -23.47 9.28 24.94
N ALA A 89 -23.64 7.96 25.00
CA ALA A 89 -24.90 7.36 25.43
C ALA A 89 -25.26 7.75 26.87
N ALA A 90 -24.26 7.84 27.75
CA ALA A 90 -24.45 8.33 29.12
C ALA A 90 -24.90 9.80 29.17
N TRP A 91 -24.31 10.68 28.34
CA TRP A 91 -24.75 12.09 28.23
C TRP A 91 -26.19 12.22 27.76
N ILE A 92 -26.61 11.38 26.81
CA ILE A 92 -28.00 11.35 26.32
C ILE A 92 -28.96 10.98 27.46
N ASN A 93 -28.63 9.97 28.25
CA ASN A 93 -29.44 9.57 29.41
C ASN A 93 -29.50 10.65 30.51
N GLN A 94 -28.51 11.54 30.57
CA GLN A 94 -28.46 12.69 31.49
C GLN A 94 -29.14 13.95 30.91
N GLY A 95 -29.70 13.89 29.70
CA GLY A 95 -30.32 15.04 29.04
C GLY A 95 -29.33 16.05 28.44
N GLN A 96 -28.05 15.71 28.37
CA GLN A 96 -26.99 16.56 27.80
C GLN A 96 -26.95 16.45 26.26
N PHE A 97 -28.05 16.86 25.61
CA PHE A 97 -28.24 16.61 24.18
C PHE A 97 -27.35 17.47 23.26
N GLU A 98 -26.95 18.66 23.68
CA GLU A 98 -26.09 19.53 22.87
C GLU A 98 -24.66 18.98 22.77
N ASP A 99 -24.08 18.58 23.90
CA ASP A 99 -22.76 17.94 23.94
C ASP A 99 -22.77 16.61 23.19
N ALA A 100 -23.80 15.78 23.41
CA ALA A 100 -24.00 14.54 22.68
C ALA A 100 -24.13 14.77 21.16
N TYR A 101 -24.83 15.81 20.73
CA TYR A 101 -24.98 16.15 19.30
C TYR A 101 -23.63 16.42 18.64
N TRP A 102 -22.81 17.28 19.25
CA TRP A 102 -21.49 17.61 18.70
C TRP A 102 -20.52 16.44 18.76
N ALA A 103 -20.55 15.66 19.84
CA ALA A 103 -19.74 14.47 19.96
C ALA A 103 -20.09 13.41 18.90
N LEU A 104 -21.38 13.18 18.62
CA LEU A 104 -21.81 12.28 17.54
C LEU A 104 -21.40 12.79 16.15
N LYS A 105 -21.37 14.12 15.93
CA LYS A 105 -20.86 14.70 14.68
C LYS A 105 -19.36 14.41 14.50
N ASP A 106 -18.57 14.64 15.55
CA ASP A 106 -17.14 14.42 15.53
C ASP A 106 -16.81 12.93 15.38
N LEU A 107 -17.52 12.05 16.10
CA LEU A 107 -17.40 10.60 15.99
C LEU A 107 -17.71 10.11 14.57
N ASN A 108 -18.79 10.59 13.94
CA ASN A 108 -19.10 10.28 12.54
C ASN A 108 -17.98 10.73 11.58
N LYS A 109 -17.40 11.91 11.81
CA LYS A 109 -16.27 12.42 11.01
C LYS A 109 -15.04 11.51 11.14
N ILE A 110 -14.71 11.07 12.36
CA ILE A 110 -13.59 10.17 12.62
C ILE A 110 -13.80 8.83 11.89
N LEU A 111 -14.99 8.23 12.01
CA LEU A 111 -15.32 6.95 11.35
C LEU A 111 -15.26 7.05 9.81
N LYS A 112 -15.72 8.16 9.23
CA LYS A 112 -15.55 8.42 7.79
C LYS A 112 -14.07 8.52 7.39
N GLY A 113 -13.25 9.15 8.23
CA GLY A 113 -11.80 9.22 8.04
C GLY A 113 -11.15 7.84 8.08
N ALA A 114 -11.49 7.01 9.08
CA ALA A 114 -10.99 5.63 9.20
C ALA A 114 -11.40 4.77 7.99
N MET A 115 -12.65 4.90 7.51
CA MET A 115 -13.09 4.27 6.27
C MET A 115 -12.29 4.71 5.04
N ALA A 116 -11.92 5.98 4.95
CA ALA A 116 -11.11 6.49 3.85
C ALA A 116 -9.69 5.89 3.87
N MET A 117 -9.11 5.74 5.06
CA MET A 117 -7.80 5.10 5.27
C MET A 117 -7.81 3.63 4.84
N SER A 118 -8.79 2.86 5.31
CA SER A 118 -8.99 1.44 4.91
C SER A 118 -9.09 1.30 3.38
N ARG A 119 -9.90 2.12 2.72
CA ARG A 119 -10.03 2.13 1.25
C ARG A 119 -8.76 2.55 0.52
N ALA A 120 -7.98 3.48 1.08
CA ALA A 120 -6.73 3.91 0.50
C ALA A 120 -5.69 2.76 0.52
N GLN A 121 -5.62 2.03 1.64
CA GLN A 121 -4.77 0.84 1.77
C GLN A 121 -5.20 -0.29 0.81
N GLU A 122 -6.50 -0.59 0.71
CA GLU A 122 -7.01 -1.57 -0.24
C GLU A 122 -6.62 -1.22 -1.69
N ARG A 123 -6.77 0.05 -2.08
CA ARG A 123 -6.35 0.53 -3.40
C ARG A 123 -4.85 0.45 -3.61
N ALA A 124 -4.05 0.75 -2.58
CA ALA A 124 -2.60 0.65 -2.67
C ALA A 124 -2.14 -0.81 -2.83
N ALA A 125 -2.73 -1.73 -2.06
CA ALA A 125 -2.48 -3.17 -2.16
C ALA A 125 -2.86 -3.70 -3.54
N LYS A 126 -4.05 -3.33 -4.05
CA LYS A 126 -4.46 -3.69 -5.42
C LYS A 126 -3.49 -3.15 -6.47
N LYS A 127 -3.10 -1.87 -6.38
CA LYS A 127 -2.12 -1.28 -7.32
C LYS A 127 -0.77 -2.00 -7.26
N ALA A 128 -0.31 -2.42 -6.08
CA ALA A 128 0.93 -3.18 -5.94
C ALA A 128 0.81 -4.55 -6.63
N LYS A 129 -0.32 -5.25 -6.42
CA LYS A 129 -0.62 -6.52 -7.08
C LYS A 129 -0.70 -6.39 -8.60
N ASP A 130 -1.44 -5.41 -9.11
CA ASP A 130 -1.57 -5.17 -10.54
C ASP A 130 -0.20 -4.86 -11.19
N LYS A 131 0.66 -4.10 -10.50
CA LYS A 131 2.02 -3.80 -10.96
C LYS A 131 2.90 -5.03 -11.05
N ILE A 132 2.90 -5.89 -10.02
CA ILE A 132 3.73 -7.10 -10.05
C ILE A 132 3.26 -8.08 -11.12
N ASP A 133 1.94 -8.24 -11.28
CA ASP A 133 1.37 -9.13 -12.31
C ASP A 133 1.73 -8.63 -13.71
N ALA A 134 1.66 -7.32 -13.95
CA ALA A 134 2.10 -6.71 -15.19
C ALA A 134 3.61 -6.90 -15.44
N ALA A 135 4.45 -6.66 -14.43
CA ALA A 135 5.90 -6.83 -14.53
C ALA A 135 6.28 -8.31 -14.82
N ARG A 136 5.63 -9.25 -14.15
CA ARG A 136 5.79 -10.69 -14.39
C ARG A 136 5.42 -11.04 -15.84
N ALA A 137 4.23 -10.65 -16.30
CA ALA A 137 3.76 -10.96 -17.65
C ALA A 137 4.70 -10.41 -18.74
N ILE A 138 5.18 -9.17 -18.60
CA ILE A 138 6.13 -8.57 -19.54
C ILE A 138 7.47 -9.32 -19.50
N SER A 139 7.96 -9.65 -18.31
CA SER A 139 9.20 -10.41 -18.13
C SER A 139 9.10 -11.79 -18.79
N ASP A 140 7.99 -12.49 -18.61
CA ASP A 140 7.72 -13.81 -19.22
C ASP A 140 7.74 -13.73 -20.75
N ALA A 141 7.08 -12.73 -21.32
CA ALA A 141 7.07 -12.51 -22.76
C ALA A 141 8.48 -12.28 -23.34
N TYR A 142 9.30 -11.45 -22.69
CA TYR A 142 10.69 -11.24 -23.13
C TYR A 142 11.57 -12.47 -22.94
N PHE A 143 11.33 -13.25 -21.88
CA PHE A 143 12.08 -14.49 -21.64
C PHE A 143 11.79 -15.52 -22.73
N VAL A 144 10.52 -15.72 -23.08
CA VAL A 144 10.11 -16.57 -24.21
C VAL A 144 10.74 -16.08 -25.52
N ARG A 145 10.72 -14.76 -25.78
CA ARG A 145 11.32 -14.18 -26.98
C ARG A 145 12.84 -14.39 -27.05
N ALA A 146 13.53 -14.27 -25.92
CA ALA A 146 14.97 -14.55 -25.83
C ALA A 146 15.27 -16.04 -26.09
N LYS A 147 14.41 -16.94 -25.59
CA LYS A 147 14.50 -18.38 -25.88
C LYS A 147 14.30 -18.69 -27.36
N GLN A 148 13.28 -18.13 -28.01
CA GLN A 148 13.01 -18.29 -29.44
C GLN A 148 14.21 -17.84 -30.32
N ARG A 149 14.97 -16.85 -29.84
CA ARG A 149 16.19 -16.37 -30.50
C ARG A 149 17.42 -17.23 -30.23
N GLY A 150 17.29 -18.33 -29.50
CA GLY A 150 18.38 -19.25 -29.22
C GLY A 150 19.42 -18.72 -28.23
N ILE A 151 19.19 -17.58 -27.56
CA ILE A 151 20.16 -16.99 -26.63
C ILE A 151 20.54 -17.97 -25.52
N HIS A 152 19.54 -18.65 -24.96
CA HIS A 152 19.71 -19.69 -23.93
C HIS A 152 20.58 -20.89 -24.35
N LYS A 153 20.82 -21.10 -25.65
CA LYS A 153 21.69 -22.17 -26.19
C LYS A 153 23.08 -21.64 -26.60
N GLY A 154 23.39 -20.37 -26.31
CA GLY A 154 24.64 -19.72 -26.75
C GLY A 154 24.59 -19.15 -28.17
N ASN A 155 23.50 -19.34 -28.92
CA ASN A 155 23.38 -18.87 -30.32
C ASN A 155 23.26 -17.33 -30.45
N GLY A 156 23.21 -16.61 -29.33
CA GLY A 156 23.14 -15.14 -29.29
C GLY A 156 24.49 -14.44 -29.10
N GLY A 157 25.58 -15.20 -28.98
CA GLY A 157 26.87 -14.68 -28.53
C GLY A 157 27.04 -14.75 -27.02
N LYS A 158 28.31 -14.73 -26.58
CA LYS A 158 28.70 -14.85 -25.17
C LYS A 158 28.05 -13.77 -24.29
N GLU A 159 28.16 -12.50 -24.69
CA GLU A 159 27.59 -11.36 -23.94
C GLU A 159 26.05 -11.45 -23.81
N ALA A 160 25.36 -11.89 -24.86
CA ALA A 160 23.91 -12.06 -24.81
C ALA A 160 23.49 -13.21 -23.88
N LEU A 161 24.26 -14.30 -23.86
CA LEU A 161 24.04 -15.42 -22.96
C LEU A 161 24.25 -15.01 -21.50
N GLU A 162 25.33 -14.29 -21.19
CA GLU A 162 25.60 -13.78 -19.84
C GLU A 162 24.47 -12.88 -19.33
N LEU A 163 23.98 -11.95 -20.15
CA LEU A 163 22.83 -11.11 -19.81
C LEU A 163 21.55 -11.92 -19.60
N PHE A 164 21.34 -12.99 -20.37
CA PHE A 164 20.18 -13.87 -20.21
C PHE A 164 20.22 -14.64 -18.89
N ILE A 165 21.39 -15.18 -18.51
CA ILE A 165 21.60 -15.88 -17.23
C ILE A 165 21.32 -14.92 -16.06
N SER A 166 21.94 -13.74 -16.07
CA SER A 166 21.70 -12.73 -15.03
C SER A 166 20.22 -12.32 -14.96
N ALA A 167 19.54 -12.23 -16.11
CA ALA A 167 18.11 -11.95 -16.12
C ALA A 167 17.27 -13.07 -15.50
N GLN A 168 17.69 -14.33 -15.65
CA GLN A 168 17.03 -15.49 -15.06
C GLN A 168 17.19 -15.50 -13.54
N GLU A 169 18.39 -15.23 -13.03
CA GLU A 169 18.63 -15.10 -11.58
C GLU A 169 17.73 -14.02 -10.96
N ARG A 170 17.63 -12.85 -11.61
CA ARG A 170 16.74 -11.77 -11.15
C ARG A 170 15.26 -12.16 -11.19
N ARG A 171 14.85 -13.03 -12.12
CA ARG A 171 13.48 -13.56 -12.17
C ARG A 171 13.21 -14.57 -11.06
N LEU A 172 14.15 -15.47 -10.77
CA LEU A 172 14.00 -16.43 -9.68
C LEU A 172 13.85 -15.70 -8.34
N ASN A 173 14.75 -14.75 -8.06
CA ASN A 173 14.63 -13.90 -6.87
C ASN A 173 13.30 -13.13 -6.82
N ALA A 174 12.76 -12.70 -7.96
CA ALA A 174 11.45 -12.06 -8.01
C ALA A 174 10.30 -13.03 -7.67
N GLN A 175 10.42 -14.31 -8.03
CA GLN A 175 9.45 -15.34 -7.68
C GLN A 175 9.45 -15.63 -6.17
N ASP A 176 10.64 -15.71 -5.57
CA ASP A 176 10.80 -15.94 -4.13
C ASP A 176 10.20 -14.77 -3.33
N LEU A 177 10.58 -13.53 -3.67
CA LEU A 177 10.04 -12.32 -3.04
C LEU A 177 8.53 -12.17 -3.20
N HIS A 178 7.98 -12.62 -4.34
CA HIS A 178 6.53 -12.62 -4.55
C HIS A 178 5.83 -13.63 -3.64
N ALA A 179 6.41 -14.81 -3.42
CA ALA A 179 5.90 -15.79 -2.48
C ALA A 179 5.91 -15.24 -1.04
N ASP A 180 6.94 -14.48 -0.68
CA ASP A 180 7.07 -13.78 0.61
C ASP A 180 6.20 -12.50 0.71
N LYS A 181 5.45 -12.17 -0.35
CA LYS A 181 4.59 -10.98 -0.46
C LYS A 181 5.34 -9.63 -0.39
N ASP A 182 6.64 -9.60 -0.65
CA ASP A 182 7.38 -8.35 -0.87
C ASP A 182 7.20 -7.87 -2.32
N TYR A 183 6.00 -7.36 -2.59
CA TYR A 183 5.57 -6.97 -3.93
C TYR A 183 6.46 -5.88 -4.55
N GLN A 184 7.03 -4.97 -3.74
CA GLN A 184 7.87 -3.89 -4.26
C GLN A 184 9.22 -4.42 -4.73
N ALA A 185 9.90 -5.22 -3.90
CA ALA A 185 11.17 -5.82 -4.27
C ALA A 185 11.02 -6.78 -5.46
N ALA A 186 9.96 -7.60 -5.47
CA ALA A 186 9.67 -8.51 -6.56
C ALA A 186 9.38 -7.78 -7.88
N THR A 187 8.58 -6.70 -7.86
CA THR A 187 8.34 -5.86 -9.05
C THR A 187 9.64 -5.30 -9.61
N ALA A 188 10.49 -4.72 -8.76
CA ALA A 188 11.78 -4.17 -9.18
C ALA A 188 12.72 -5.24 -9.77
N ALA A 189 12.69 -6.45 -9.22
CA ALA A 189 13.47 -7.58 -9.73
C ALA A 189 12.98 -8.05 -11.10
N PHE A 190 11.66 -8.16 -11.32
CA PHE A 190 11.08 -8.44 -12.65
C PHE A 190 11.45 -7.36 -13.67
N GLU A 191 11.37 -6.08 -13.31
CA GLU A 191 11.77 -4.96 -14.18
C GLU A 191 13.25 -5.00 -14.56
N ARG A 192 14.14 -5.32 -13.61
CA ARG A 192 15.57 -5.51 -13.89
C ARG A 192 15.79 -6.66 -14.86
N SER A 193 15.09 -7.77 -14.67
CA SER A 193 15.13 -8.89 -15.62
C SER A 193 14.66 -8.48 -17.02
N ILE A 194 13.56 -7.74 -17.14
CA ILE A 194 13.09 -7.20 -18.44
C ILE A 194 14.20 -6.39 -19.12
N LYS A 195 14.87 -5.50 -18.39
CA LYS A 195 15.97 -4.68 -18.94
C LYS A 195 17.11 -5.54 -19.47
N LEU A 196 17.52 -6.57 -18.72
CA LEU A 196 18.58 -7.50 -19.13
C LEU A 196 18.18 -8.34 -20.33
N LEU A 197 16.95 -8.88 -20.38
CA LEU A 197 16.44 -9.63 -21.52
C LEU A 197 16.37 -8.79 -22.80
N LYS A 198 15.92 -7.53 -22.69
CA LYS A 198 15.95 -6.57 -23.80
C LYS A 198 17.36 -6.37 -24.32
N LYS A 199 18.34 -6.18 -23.43
CA LYS A 199 19.75 -6.04 -23.80
C LYS A 199 20.28 -7.32 -24.47
N ALA A 200 20.05 -8.50 -23.89
CA ALA A 200 20.45 -9.78 -24.46
C ALA A 200 19.92 -9.96 -25.89
N ILE A 201 18.64 -9.65 -26.10
CA ILE A 201 18.01 -9.69 -27.42
C ILE A 201 18.68 -8.70 -28.38
N ALA A 202 19.01 -7.49 -27.93
CA ALA A 202 19.68 -6.49 -28.76
C ALA A 202 21.11 -6.92 -29.16
N PHE A 203 21.89 -7.46 -28.23
CA PHE A 203 23.23 -8.01 -28.52
C PHE A 203 23.17 -9.14 -29.54
N SER A 204 22.26 -10.10 -29.34
CA SER A 204 22.03 -11.20 -30.28
C SER A 204 21.65 -10.71 -31.69
N ARG A 205 20.88 -9.61 -31.81
CA ARG A 205 20.58 -8.99 -33.12
C ARG A 205 21.82 -8.46 -33.80
N LYS A 206 22.67 -7.73 -33.06
CA LYS A 206 23.88 -7.13 -33.62
C LYS A 206 24.83 -8.21 -34.16
N GLN A 207 25.02 -9.29 -33.42
CA GLN A 207 25.87 -10.40 -33.88
C GLN A 207 25.26 -11.18 -35.05
N GLY A 208 23.94 -11.42 -35.05
CA GLY A 208 23.25 -12.06 -36.18
C GLY A 208 23.21 -11.19 -37.45
N GLY A 209 23.19 -9.86 -37.31
CA GLY A 209 23.33 -8.92 -38.42
C GLY A 209 24.74 -8.91 -39.00
N ASN A 210 25.77 -8.94 -38.14
CA ASN A 210 27.17 -9.03 -38.58
C ASN A 210 27.47 -10.32 -39.34
N LYS A 211 26.91 -11.47 -38.93
CA LYS A 211 27.08 -12.74 -39.64
C LYS A 211 26.50 -12.72 -41.06
N ARG A 212 25.31 -12.14 -41.26
CA ARG A 212 24.73 -12.02 -42.60
C ARG A 212 25.53 -11.09 -43.51
N VAL A 213 26.08 -10.00 -42.98
CA VAL A 213 26.90 -9.07 -43.78
C VAL A 213 28.25 -9.72 -44.16
N SER A 214 28.88 -10.48 -43.25
CA SER A 214 30.13 -11.19 -43.55
C SER A 214 29.95 -12.34 -44.55
N GLU A 215 28.85 -13.09 -44.49
CA GLU A 215 28.57 -14.16 -45.47
C GLU A 215 28.32 -13.57 -46.87
N THR A 216 27.58 -12.45 -46.96
CA THR A 216 27.31 -11.78 -48.26
C THR A 216 28.58 -11.15 -48.88
N GLN A 217 29.50 -10.59 -48.08
CA GLN A 217 30.78 -10.07 -48.57
C GLN A 217 31.76 -11.17 -48.97
N THR A 218 31.69 -12.34 -48.34
CA THR A 218 32.55 -13.49 -48.70
C THR A 218 32.08 -14.15 -50.00
N GLU A 219 30.76 -14.24 -50.24
CA GLU A 219 30.20 -14.73 -51.51
C GLU A 219 30.49 -13.77 -52.69
N LEU A 220 30.42 -12.45 -52.48
CA LEU A 220 30.76 -11.46 -53.51
C LEU A 220 32.26 -11.42 -53.85
N ASN A 221 33.14 -11.59 -52.86
CA ASN A 221 34.59 -11.66 -53.11
C ASN A 221 35.04 -13.02 -53.69
N GLY A 222 34.30 -14.10 -53.39
CA GLY A 222 34.53 -15.42 -53.99
C GLY A 222 34.12 -15.51 -55.46
N GLN A 223 33.10 -14.77 -55.90
CA GLN A 223 32.70 -14.72 -57.31
C GLN A 223 33.63 -13.86 -58.17
N SER A 224 34.20 -12.78 -57.62
CA SER A 224 35.18 -11.92 -58.30
C SER A 224 36.50 -12.65 -58.64
N ALA A 225 36.92 -13.59 -57.79
CA ALA A 225 38.17 -14.35 -58.00
C ALA A 225 38.07 -15.45 -59.07
N ILE A 226 36.86 -15.83 -59.50
CA ILE A 226 36.66 -16.86 -60.53
C ILE A 226 36.66 -16.24 -61.94
N THR A 227 36.37 -14.94 -62.07
CA THR A 227 36.31 -14.25 -63.37
C THR A 227 37.61 -13.56 -63.80
N SER A 228 38.69 -13.60 -63.00
CA SER A 228 39.98 -12.99 -63.36
C SER A 228 41.04 -13.97 -63.86
N ASN A 229 40.68 -15.24 -64.11
CA ASN A 229 41.56 -16.29 -64.63
C ASN A 229 41.04 -16.93 -65.92
N LEU A 230 40.22 -16.20 -66.70
CA LEU A 230 39.87 -16.54 -68.07
C LEU A 230 40.39 -15.46 -69.02
#